data_AF-K9P8H1-F1
#
_entry.id   AF-K9P8H1-F1
#
_cell.length_a   1.000
_cell.length_b   1.000
_cell.length_c   1.000
_cell.angle_alpha   90.00
_cell.angle_beta   90.00
_cell.angle_gamma   90.00
#
_symmetry.space_group_name_H-M   'P 1'
#
loop_
_entity.id
_entity.type
_entity.pdbx_description
1 polymer ?
#
loop_
_entity_poly.entity_id
_entity_poly.type
_entity_poly.pdbx_seq_one_letter_code
_entity_poly.pdbx_strand_id
1 'polypeptide(L)'
;MADDLLIPDDDEGCTVALEELLAASGLGHEEVIELVQFGVFRCAQHAPVWTFHVHTVSLARRAARLRDDFGLNVSGMALALTYLERIEALEGRLRELESQLPR
;
A
#
# COMPACT_ATOMS: atom_id res chain seq x y z
N MET A 1 -2.63 23.32 -5.23
CA MET A 1 -1.19 23.33 -5.59
C MET A 1 -0.39 22.77 -4.42
N ALA A 2 -0.46 21.46 -4.21
CA ALA A 2 0.48 20.68 -3.42
C ALA A 2 0.26 19.22 -3.83
N ASP A 3 1.28 18.65 -4.49
CA ASP A 3 1.45 17.23 -4.78
C ASP A 3 0.25 16.49 -5.34
N ASP A 4 0.03 16.73 -6.63
CA ASP A 4 -0.28 15.67 -7.57
C ASP A 4 0.86 14.63 -7.50
N LEU A 5 0.81 13.73 -6.50
CA LEU A 5 1.56 12.48 -6.52
C LEU A 5 0.96 11.66 -7.69
N LEU A 6 1.35 12.03 -8.91
CA LEU A 6 1.45 11.12 -10.03
C LEU A 6 2.41 10.01 -9.58
N ILE A 7 1.89 9.05 -8.82
CA ILE A 7 2.36 7.69 -9.02
C ILE A 7 2.05 7.44 -10.49
N PRO A 8 3.06 7.28 -11.35
CA PRO A 8 2.78 6.96 -12.73
C PRO A 8 1.89 5.71 -12.72
N ASP A 9 0.70 5.80 -13.34
CA ASP A 9 -0.18 4.67 -13.63
C ASP A 9 0.46 3.70 -14.65
N ASP A 10 1.80 3.66 -14.72
CA ASP A 10 2.60 2.76 -15.53
C ASP A 10 2.78 1.43 -14.78
N ASP A 11 1.67 0.82 -14.39
CA ASP A 11 1.61 -0.61 -14.20
C ASP A 11 0.57 -1.13 -15.19
N GLU A 12 0.97 -1.15 -16.47
CA GLU A 12 0.38 -1.99 -17.51
C GLU A 12 0.69 -3.47 -17.16
N GLY A 13 0.31 -3.84 -15.95
CA GLY A 13 0.96 -4.82 -15.11
C GLY A 13 -0.03 -5.82 -14.57
N CYS A 14 0.50 -6.98 -14.23
CA CYS A 14 -0.28 -8.13 -13.79
C CYS A 14 -1.19 -7.72 -12.61
N THR A 15 -2.48 -7.98 -12.74
CA THR A 15 -3.46 -7.79 -11.66
C THR A 15 -3.75 -9.12 -10.99
N VAL A 16 -4.14 -9.04 -9.72
CA VAL A 16 -4.61 -10.18 -8.93
C VAL A 16 -6.07 -9.98 -8.53
N ALA A 17 -6.80 -11.08 -8.45
CA ALA A 17 -8.16 -11.07 -7.93
C ALA A 17 -8.17 -10.86 -6.41
N LEU A 18 -9.32 -10.43 -5.87
CA LEU A 18 -9.50 -10.26 -4.43
C LEU A 18 -9.18 -11.54 -3.65
N GLU A 19 -9.62 -12.71 -4.14
CA GLU A 19 -9.39 -14.01 -3.50
C GLU A 19 -7.89 -14.34 -3.42
N GLU A 20 -7.14 -14.01 -4.46
CA GLU A 20 -5.68 -14.19 -4.51
C GLU A 20 -4.99 -13.24 -3.54
N LEU A 21 -5.44 -11.98 -3.45
CA LEU A 21 -4.92 -11.01 -2.49
C LEU A 21 -5.15 -11.46 -1.05
N LEU A 22 -6.36 -11.95 -0.73
CA LEU A 22 -6.70 -12.47 0.60
C LEU A 22 -5.81 -13.66 0.96
N ALA A 23 -5.69 -14.63 0.05
CA ALA A 23 -4.85 -15.82 0.25
C ALA A 23 -3.36 -15.47 0.40
N ALA A 24 -2.86 -14.51 -0.39
CA ALA A 24 -1.45 -14.14 -0.38
C ALA A 24 -1.04 -13.25 0.80
N SER A 25 -2.00 -12.54 1.42
CA SER A 25 -1.75 -11.57 2.49
C SER A 25 -2.11 -12.06 3.89
N GLY A 26 -3.09 -12.96 4.01
CA GLY A 26 -3.65 -13.35 5.32
C GLY A 26 -4.57 -12.28 5.94
N LEU A 27 -4.99 -11.29 5.15
CA LEU A 27 -6.06 -10.38 5.52
C LEU A 27 -7.43 -11.02 5.29
N GLY A 28 -8.40 -10.65 6.11
CA GLY A 28 -9.81 -10.92 5.93
C GLY A 28 -10.45 -10.00 4.89
N HIS A 29 -11.58 -10.44 4.36
CA HIS A 29 -12.31 -9.71 3.31
C HIS A 29 -12.74 -8.30 3.74
N GLU A 30 -13.27 -8.17 4.96
CA GLU A 30 -13.69 -6.88 5.53
C GLU A 30 -12.51 -5.93 5.74
N GLU A 31 -11.36 -6.44 6.21
CA GLU A 31 -10.14 -5.65 6.37
C GLU A 31 -9.67 -5.06 5.03
N VAL A 32 -9.71 -5.85 3.95
CA VAL A 32 -9.34 -5.36 2.61
C VAL A 32 -10.31 -4.28 2.11
N ILE A 33 -11.62 -4.47 2.30
CA ILE A 33 -12.63 -3.47 1.91
C ILE A 33 -12.39 -2.16 2.65
N GLU A 34 -12.19 -2.22 3.97
CA GLU A 34 -11.92 -1.03 4.78
C GLU A 34 -10.61 -0.34 4.37
N LEU A 35 -9.54 -1.09 4.08
CA LEU A 35 -8.27 -0.51 3.59
C LEU A 35 -8.42 0.16 2.23
N VAL A 36 -9.33 -0.32 1.36
CA VAL A 36 -9.71 0.38 0.13
C VAL A 36 -10.50 1.64 0.44
N GLN A 37 -11.43 1.61 1.40
CA GLN A 37 -12.20 2.80 1.81
C GLN A 37 -11.32 3.89 2.43
N PHE A 38 -10.28 3.50 3.17
CA PHE A 38 -9.27 4.43 3.68
C PHE A 38 -8.32 4.94 2.58
N GLY A 39 -8.41 4.41 1.35
CA GLY A 39 -7.60 4.83 0.20
C GLY A 39 -6.17 4.29 0.21
N VAL A 40 -5.84 3.38 1.13
CA VAL A 40 -4.51 2.77 1.24
C VAL A 40 -4.33 1.70 0.16
N PHE A 41 -5.37 0.90 -0.09
CA PHE A 41 -5.40 -0.02 -1.22
C PHE A 41 -6.13 0.62 -2.39
N ARG A 42 -5.53 0.57 -3.57
CA ARG A 42 -6.17 0.97 -4.82
C ARG A 42 -6.58 -0.27 -5.60
N CYS A 43 -7.82 -0.29 -6.05
CA CYS A 43 -8.27 -1.30 -7.00
C CYS A 43 -7.89 -0.86 -8.41
N ALA A 44 -7.39 -1.80 -9.22
CA ALA A 44 -7.25 -1.60 -10.65
C ALA A 44 -8.63 -1.58 -11.33
N GLN A 45 -9.52 -2.46 -10.89
CA GLN A 45 -10.92 -2.49 -11.29
C GLN A 45 -11.79 -2.67 -10.06
N HIS A 46 -12.76 -1.78 -9.90
CA HIS A 46 -13.87 -1.97 -8.97
C HIS A 46 -14.96 -2.83 -9.63
N ALA A 47 -15.81 -3.45 -8.81
CA ALA A 47 -17.03 -4.20 -9.14
C ALA A 47 -17.47 -4.32 -10.64
N PRO A 48 -17.90 -5.51 -11.10
CA PRO A 48 -18.36 -6.65 -10.29
C PRO A 48 -17.24 -7.58 -9.82
N VAL A 49 -16.04 -7.47 -10.40
CA VAL A 49 -14.86 -8.25 -10.01
C VAL A 49 -13.81 -7.27 -9.53
N TRP A 50 -13.45 -7.36 -8.24
CA TRP A 50 -12.41 -6.51 -7.68
C TRP A 50 -11.05 -7.07 -8.06
N THR A 51 -10.22 -6.22 -8.68
CA THR A 51 -8.85 -6.56 -9.01
C THR A 51 -7.89 -5.51 -8.47
N PHE A 52 -6.69 -5.94 -8.15
CA PHE A 52 -5.64 -5.12 -7.56
C PHE A 52 -4.36 -5.29 -8.36
N HIS A 53 -3.55 -4.25 -8.40
CA HIS A 53 -2.19 -4.38 -8.94
C HIS A 53 -1.36 -5.30 -8.04
N VAL A 54 -0.41 -6.03 -8.63
CA VAL A 54 0.46 -6.95 -7.86
C VAL A 54 1.19 -6.25 -6.71
N HIS A 55 1.53 -4.95 -6.84
CA HIS A 55 2.16 -4.21 -5.75
C HIS A 55 1.30 -4.16 -4.48
N THR A 56 -0.04 -4.19 -4.60
CA THR A 56 -0.96 -4.20 -3.46
C THR A 56 -0.78 -5.44 -2.59
N VAL A 57 -0.33 -6.58 -3.15
CA VAL A 57 -0.02 -7.79 -2.37
C VAL A 57 1.08 -7.54 -1.34
N SER A 58 2.12 -6.79 -1.72
CA SER A 58 3.20 -6.44 -0.79
C SER A 58 2.71 -5.54 0.33
N LEU A 59 1.84 -4.58 0.01
CA LEU A 59 1.23 -3.67 0.98
C LEU A 59 0.29 -4.43 1.93
N ALA A 60 -0.51 -5.36 1.40
CA ALA A 60 -1.40 -6.20 2.19
C ALA A 60 -0.64 -7.11 3.16
N ARG A 61 0.49 -7.69 2.73
CA ARG A 61 1.39 -8.44 3.63
C ARG A 61 2.01 -7.56 4.71
N ARG A 62 2.34 -6.30 4.40
CA ARG A 62 2.82 -5.33 5.41
C ARG A 62 1.71 -5.01 6.42
N ALA A 63 0.47 -4.82 5.95
CA ALA A 63 -0.69 -4.59 6.82
C ALA A 63 -0.91 -5.75 7.79
N ALA A 64 -0.93 -7.00 7.28
CA ALA A 64 -1.11 -8.19 8.10
C ALA A 64 -0.02 -8.31 9.17
N ARG A 65 1.25 -8.05 8.82
CA ARG A 65 2.34 -8.02 9.81
C ARG A 65 2.13 -6.92 10.86
N LEU A 66 1.70 -5.73 10.47
CA LEU A 66 1.42 -4.65 11.42
C LEU A 66 0.29 -5.01 12.40
N ARG A 67 -0.77 -5.67 11.91
CA ARG A 67 -1.82 -6.22 12.77
C ARG A 67 -1.27 -7.25 13.74
N ASP A 68 -0.50 -8.22 13.24
CA ASP A 68 -0.04 -9.35 14.04
C ASP A 68 1.03 -8.94 15.07
N ASP A 69 1.95 -8.05 14.69
CA ASP A 69 3.06 -7.59 15.54
C ASP A 69 2.61 -6.56 16.60
N PHE A 70 1.62 -5.71 16.27
CA PHE A 70 1.23 -4.58 17.12
C PHE A 70 -0.23 -4.62 17.60
N GLY A 71 -1.02 -5.63 17.20
CA GLY A 71 -2.43 -5.74 17.57
C GLY A 71 -3.31 -4.62 17.00
N LEU A 72 -2.94 -4.05 15.85
CA LEU A 72 -3.66 -2.91 15.27
C LEU A 72 -5.01 -3.34 14.69
N ASN A 73 -6.01 -2.48 14.85
CA ASN A 73 -7.23 -2.54 14.05
C ASN A 73 -6.98 -1.98 12.63
N VAL A 74 -7.98 -2.05 11.75
CA VAL A 74 -7.82 -1.66 10.34
C VAL A 74 -7.47 -0.19 10.15
N SER A 75 -8.07 0.71 10.93
CA SER A 75 -7.71 2.13 10.88
C SER A 75 -6.28 2.39 11.39
N GLY A 76 -5.83 1.64 12.39
CA GLY A 76 -4.45 1.64 12.86
C GLY A 76 -3.47 1.12 11.80
N MET A 77 -3.82 0.02 11.11
CA MET A 77 -3.05 -0.48 9.97
C MET A 77 -2.93 0.56 8.87
N ALA A 78 -4.05 1.19 8.48
CA ALA A 78 -4.08 2.22 7.45
C ALA A 78 -3.14 3.39 7.80
N LEU A 79 -3.26 3.90 9.03
CA LEU A 79 -2.44 5.01 9.51
C LEU A 79 -0.95 4.65 9.55
N ALA A 80 -0.62 3.46 10.07
CA ALA A 80 0.77 2.99 10.14
C ALA A 80 1.38 2.81 8.76
N LEU A 81 0.66 2.21 7.80
CA LEU A 81 1.11 2.07 6.42
C LEU A 81 1.39 3.44 5.78
N THR A 82 0.46 4.39 5.90
CA THR A 82 0.65 5.74 5.35
C THR A 82 1.87 6.44 5.93
N TYR A 83 2.11 6.33 7.25
CA TYR A 83 3.28 6.94 7.85
C TYR A 83 4.59 6.24 7.49
N LEU A 84 4.59 4.91 7.36
CA LEU A 84 5.77 4.17 6.91
C LEU A 84 6.13 4.54 5.46
N GLU A 85 5.16 4.63 4.55
CA GLU A 85 5.38 5.11 3.19
C GLU A 85 5.96 6.53 3.18
N ARG A 86 5.44 7.41 4.05
CA ARG A 86 5.96 8.77 4.18
C ARG A 86 7.39 8.79 4.71
N ILE A 87 7.75 7.93 5.66
CA ILE A 87 9.12 7.80 6.17
C ILE A 87 10.03 7.29 5.05
N GLU A 88 9.64 6.23 4.34
CA GLU A 88 10.41 5.67 3.22
C GLU A 88 10.68 6.74 2.13
N ALA A 89 9.67 7.55 1.80
CA ALA A 89 9.81 8.65 0.84
C ALA A 89 10.75 9.77 1.33
N LEU A 90 10.66 10.14 2.61
CA LEU A 90 11.54 11.15 3.21
C LEU A 90 12.99 10.67 3.29
N GLU A 91 13.21 9.42 3.69
CA GLU A 91 14.53 8.80 3.69
C GLU A 91 15.11 8.68 2.27
N GLY A 92 14.26 8.39 1.28
CA GLY A 92 14.65 8.42 -0.15
C GLY A 92 15.20 9.78 -0.56
N ARG A 93 14.44 10.85 -0.27
CA ARG A 93 14.88 12.23 -0.52
C ARG A 93 16.17 12.60 0.22
N LEU A 94 16.31 12.18 1.48
CA LEU A 94 17.54 12.42 2.24
C LEU A 94 18.75 11.74 1.57
N ARG A 95 18.63 10.46 1.19
CA ARG A 95 19.70 9.73 0.48
C ARG A 95 20.08 10.39 -0.85
N GLU A 96 19.09 10.86 -1.61
CA GLU A 96 19.31 11.60 -2.86
C GLU A 96 20.10 12.90 -2.61
N LEU A 97 19.73 13.68 -1.59
CA LEU A 97 20.44 14.91 -1.23
C LEU A 97 21.86 14.64 -0.72
N GLU A 98 22.03 13.62 0.13
CA GLU A 98 23.33 13.21 0.65
C GLU A 98 24.28 12.75 -0.46
N SER A 99 23.75 12.07 -1.49
CA SER A 99 24.55 11.65 -2.65
C SER A 99 25.10 12.81 -3.50
N GLN A 100 24.51 14.00 -3.39
CA GLN A 100 24.90 15.21 -4.13
C GLN A 100 25.94 16.06 -3.40
N LEU A 101 26.21 15.77 -2.13
CA LEU A 101 27.25 16.47 -1.38
C LEU A 101 28.63 15.97 -1.83
N PRO A 102 29.56 16.88 -2.21
CA PRO A 102 30.94 16.49 -2.45
C PRO A 102 31.55 15.96 -1.14
N ARG A 103 32.22 14.80 -1.23
CA ARG A 103 32.91 14.18 -0.09
C ARG A 103 34.03 15.05 0.46
#